data_AF-A0A1X7U4Q1-F1
#
_entry.id   AF-A0A1X7U4Q1-F1
#
_cell.length_a   1.000
_cell.length_b   1.000
_cell.length_c   1.000
_cell.angle_alpha   90.00
_cell.angle_beta   90.00
_cell.angle_gamma   90.00
#
_symmetry.space_group_name_H-M   'P 1'
#
loop_
_entity.id
_entity.type
_entity.pdbx_description
1 polymer ?
#
loop_
_entity_poly.entity_id
_entity_poly.type
_entity_poly.pdbx_seq_one_letter_code
_entity_poly.pdbx_strand_id
1 'polypeptide(L)'
;MYDTEKKRISNLMSSAQFYSCTTDIWTSRAQHAYISLTIHYLAGDFTLHSHLLESKEFPDSHSGVNIAQELTQSLKEWGLTMDKLVSFTTDNASNVVVAMEELECI
;
A
#
# COMPACT_ATOMS: atom_id res chain seq x y z
N MET A 1 21.11 3.06 -3.83
CA MET A 1 20.14 3.36 -4.90
C MET A 1 18.72 3.27 -4.37
N TYR A 2 18.27 2.12 -3.84
CA TYR A 2 16.96 1.97 -3.20
C TYR A 2 16.74 2.91 -2.01
N ASP A 3 17.64 2.93 -1.01
CA ASP A 3 17.46 3.77 0.18
C ASP A 3 17.44 5.27 -0.13
N THR A 4 18.17 5.68 -1.17
CA THR A 4 18.17 7.06 -1.66
C THR A 4 16.81 7.43 -2.21
N GLU A 5 16.21 6.54 -3.00
CA GLU A 5 14.90 6.75 -3.61
C GLU A 5 13.77 6.66 -2.57
N LYS A 6 13.86 5.70 -1.63
CA LYS A 6 12.95 5.61 -0.48
C LYS A 6 12.93 6.92 0.31
N LYS A 7 14.11 7.47 0.65
CA LYS A 7 14.21 8.79 1.31
C LYS A 7 13.62 9.92 0.48
N ARG A 8 13.86 9.93 -0.84
CA ARG A 8 13.30 10.95 -1.76
C ARG A 8 11.78 10.93 -1.76
N ILE A 9 11.19 9.75 -1.89
CA ILE A 9 9.73 9.56 -1.90
C ILE A 9 9.14 9.92 -0.52
N SER A 10 9.74 9.44 0.59
CA SER A 10 9.30 9.82 1.94
C SER A 10 9.30 11.34 2.17
N ASN A 11 10.33 12.04 1.69
CA ASN A 11 10.38 13.50 1.78
C ASN A 11 9.27 14.17 0.95
N LEU A 12 9.01 13.71 -0.26
CA LEU A 12 7.92 14.24 -1.08
C LEU A 12 6.55 14.03 -0.41
N MET A 13 6.33 12.84 0.14
CA MET A 13 5.09 12.48 0.83
C MET A 13 4.87 13.27 2.12
N SER A 14 5.93 13.77 2.78
CA SER A 14 5.78 14.58 4.00
C SER A 14 4.97 15.87 3.78
N SER A 15 4.95 16.36 2.53
CA SER A 15 4.16 17.54 2.13
C SER A 15 2.72 17.21 1.73
N ALA A 16 2.39 15.92 1.54
CA ALA A 16 1.04 15.50 1.18
C ALA A 16 0.11 15.60 2.40
N GLN A 17 -1.03 16.28 2.19
CA GLN A 17 -2.06 16.39 3.21
C GLN A 17 -2.82 15.06 3.36
N PHE A 18 -3.11 14.41 2.24
CA PHE A 18 -3.87 13.18 2.13
C PHE A 18 -3.27 12.28 1.06
N TYR A 19 -3.49 10.97 1.19
CA TYR A 19 -3.10 9.99 0.18
C TYR A 19 -4.12 8.87 0.06
N SER A 20 -4.05 8.14 -1.05
CA SER A 20 -4.77 6.88 -1.25
C SER A 20 -3.77 5.80 -1.62
N CYS A 21 -4.16 4.55 -1.42
CA CYS A 21 -3.33 3.40 -1.75
C CYS A 21 -4.06 2.46 -2.70
N THR A 22 -3.29 1.78 -3.55
CA THR A 22 -3.74 0.58 -4.26
C THR A 22 -2.89 -0.61 -3.83
N THR A 23 -3.52 -1.78 -3.72
CA THR A 23 -2.80 -3.06 -3.58
C THR A 23 -3.23 -4.01 -4.68
N ASP A 24 -2.28 -4.80 -5.14
CA ASP A 24 -2.49 -5.94 -6.03
C ASP A 24 -1.85 -7.16 -5.37
N ILE A 25 -2.59 -8.27 -5.36
CA ILE A 25 -2.12 -9.55 -4.85
C ILE A 25 -2.23 -10.56 -5.97
N TRP A 26 -1.11 -11.15 -6.35
CA TRP A 26 -1.09 -12.13 -7.43
C TRP A 26 -0.28 -13.36 -7.06
N THR A 27 -0.65 -14.49 -7.65
CA THR A 27 0.15 -15.70 -7.63
C THR A 27 0.90 -15.82 -8.95
N SER A 28 2.22 -15.87 -8.89
CA SER A 28 3.07 -16.08 -10.05
C SER A 28 2.87 -17.48 -10.64
N ARG A 29 3.36 -17.69 -11.87
CA ARG A 29 3.38 -19.01 -12.53
C ARG A 29 4.20 -20.05 -11.76
N ALA A 30 5.13 -19.62 -10.92
CA ALA A 30 5.92 -20.49 -10.05
C ALA A 30 5.17 -20.87 -8.76
N GLN A 31 3.89 -20.48 -8.62
CA GLN A 31 3.07 -20.67 -7.42
C GLN A 31 3.52 -19.87 -6.19
N HIS A 32 4.33 -18.83 -6.40
CA HIS A 32 4.70 -17.90 -5.34
C HIS A 32 3.71 -16.73 -5.32
N ALA A 33 3.20 -16.40 -4.14
CA ALA A 33 2.31 -15.30 -3.91
C ALA A 33 3.08 -14.00 -3.68
N TYR A 34 2.55 -12.89 -4.18
CA TYR A 34 3.13 -11.56 -4.06
C TYR A 34 2.07 -10.54 -3.66
N ILE A 35 2.52 -9.49 -2.97
CA ILE A 35 1.73 -8.31 -2.65
C ILE A 35 2.47 -7.07 -3.11
N SER A 36 1.72 -6.10 -3.63
CA SER A 36 2.22 -4.76 -3.91
C SER A 36 1.45 -3.70 -3.15
N LEU A 37 2.12 -2.58 -2.87
CA LEU A 37 1.54 -1.38 -2.31
C LEU A 37 1.98 -0.19 -3.16
N THR A 38 1.02 0.50 -3.76
CA THR A 38 1.25 1.75 -4.50
C THR A 38 0.53 2.88 -3.79
N ILE A 39 1.23 3.99 -3.58
CA ILE A 39 0.64 5.22 -3.03
C ILE A 39 0.29 6.20 -4.15
N HIS A 40 -0.79 6.95 -3.95
CA HIS A 40 -1.23 8.03 -4.80
C HIS A 40 -1.52 9.27 -3.94
N TYR A 41 -0.99 10.42 -4.33
CA TYR A 41 -1.25 11.69 -3.63
C TYR A 41 -1.21 12.88 -4.60
N LEU A 42 -1.87 13.97 -4.22
CA LEU A 42 -1.81 15.24 -4.94
C LEU A 42 -0.74 16.12 -4.31
N ALA A 43 0.17 16.65 -5.13
CA ALA A 43 1.09 17.70 -4.70
C ALA A 43 0.38 19.05 -4.62
N GLY A 44 1.05 20.08 -4.07
CA GLY A 44 0.46 21.40 -3.87
C GLY A 44 0.04 22.13 -5.15
N ASP A 45 0.52 21.68 -6.31
CA ASP A 45 0.14 22.13 -7.65
C ASP A 45 -1.00 21.31 -8.27
N PHE A 46 -1.64 20.44 -7.48
CA PHE A 46 -2.66 19.47 -7.92
C PHE A 46 -2.16 18.42 -8.92
N THR A 47 -0.84 18.23 -9.04
CA THR A 47 -0.28 17.12 -9.83
C THR A 47 -0.47 15.81 -9.07
N LEU A 48 -1.06 14.81 -9.72
CA LEU A 48 -1.18 13.46 -9.18
C LEU A 48 0.17 12.73 -9.31
N HIS A 49 0.70 12.29 -8.17
CA HIS A 49 1.88 11.43 -8.10
C HIS A 49 1.48 10.03 -7.71
N SER A 50 2.20 9.04 -8.25
CA SER A 50 2.00 7.63 -7.93
C SER A 50 3.35 6.92 -7.81
N HIS A 51 3.54 6.18 -6.72
CA HIS A 51 4.80 5.48 -6.45
C HIS A 51 4.53 4.07 -5.92
N LEU A 52 5.15 3.07 -6.54
CA LEU A 52 5.21 1.73 -6.00
C LEU A 52 6.14 1.75 -4.78
N LEU A 53 5.56 1.52 -3.60
CA LEU A 53 6.28 1.49 -2.33
C LEU A 53 6.86 0.11 -2.07
N GLU A 54 6.05 -0.92 -2.29
CA GLU A 54 6.45 -2.31 -2.05
C GLU A 54 5.95 -3.24 -3.14
N SER A 55 6.77 -4.25 -3.42
CA SER A 55 6.43 -5.42 -4.23
C SER A 55 7.27 -6.57 -3.71
N LYS A 56 6.68 -7.45 -2.91
CA LYS A 56 7.41 -8.53 -2.22
C LYS A 56 6.61 -9.82 -2.20
N GLU A 57 7.34 -10.91 -1.99
CA GLU A 57 6.74 -12.23 -1.80
C GLU A 57 5.91 -12.24 -0.51
N PHE A 58 4.71 -12.78 -0.59
CA PHE A 58 3.74 -12.87 0.50
C PHE A 58 3.34 -14.33 0.67
N PRO A 59 4.16 -15.14 1.35
CA PRO A 59 3.99 -16.59 1.42
C PRO A 59 2.86 -17.05 2.34
N ASP A 60 2.28 -16.13 3.11
CA ASP A 60 1.27 -16.46 4.10
C ASP A 60 -0.04 -16.92 3.46
N SER A 61 -0.80 -17.75 4.19
CA SER A 61 -2.18 -18.06 3.83
C SER A 61 -2.87 -16.73 3.57
N HIS A 62 -3.39 -16.53 2.35
CA HIS A 62 -4.03 -15.31 1.84
C HIS A 62 -5.29 -14.92 2.63
N SER A 63 -5.26 -14.97 3.96
CA SER A 63 -6.31 -14.53 4.84
C SER A 63 -6.33 -13.00 4.85
N GLY A 64 -7.52 -12.42 4.95
CA GLY A 64 -7.67 -10.96 5.02
C GLY A 64 -6.88 -10.35 6.18
N VAL A 65 -6.77 -11.06 7.31
CA VAL A 65 -6.01 -10.62 8.48
C VAL A 65 -4.52 -10.46 8.16
N ASN A 66 -3.90 -11.44 7.50
CA ASN A 66 -2.48 -11.35 7.17
C ASN A 66 -2.21 -10.26 6.14
N ILE A 67 -3.14 -10.07 5.18
CA ILE A 67 -3.05 -9.00 4.19
C ILE A 67 -3.13 -7.63 4.88
N ALA A 68 -4.09 -7.44 5.78
CA ALA A 68 -4.24 -6.19 6.54
C ALA A 68 -3.00 -5.89 7.39
N GLN A 69 -2.45 -6.90 8.06
CA GLN A 69 -1.23 -6.78 8.86
C GLN A 69 -0.02 -6.37 8.00
N GLU A 70 0.16 -7.01 6.85
CA GLU A 70 1.24 -6.71 5.92
C GLU A 70 1.13 -5.27 5.40
N LEU A 71 -0.04 -4.87 4.92
CA LEU A 71 -0.27 -3.51 4.43
C LEU A 71 -0.06 -2.45 5.52
N THR A 72 -0.53 -2.73 6.75
CA THR A 72 -0.31 -1.84 7.90
C THR A 72 1.18 -1.70 8.22
N GLN A 73 1.92 -2.80 8.17
CA GLN A 73 3.35 -2.81 8.43
C GLN A 73 4.09 -2.03 7.33
N SER A 74 3.76 -2.23 6.05
CA SER A 74 4.30 -1.44 4.94
C SER A 74 4.03 0.06 5.14
N LEU A 75 2.80 0.46 5.44
CA LEU A 75 2.47 1.87 5.69
C LEU A 75 3.32 2.46 6.83
N LYS A 76 3.47 1.72 7.94
CA LYS A 76 4.29 2.12 9.08
C LYS A 76 5.77 2.27 8.71
N GLU A 77 6.33 1.36 7.90
CA GLU A 77 7.72 1.43 7.42
C GLU A 77 8.01 2.63 6.51
N TRP A 78 6.98 3.15 5.86
CA TRP A 78 7.05 4.35 5.04
C TRP A 78 6.71 5.63 5.82
N GLY A 79 6.38 5.53 7.11
CA GLY A 79 6.00 6.65 7.96
C GLY A 79 4.62 7.21 7.60
N LEU A 80 3.78 6.40 6.96
CA LEU A 80 2.44 6.76 6.52
C LEU A 80 1.44 6.44 7.64
N THR A 81 0.61 7.41 7.96
CA THR A 81 -0.35 7.33 9.05
C THR A 81 -1.77 7.16 8.50
N MET A 82 -2.59 6.37 9.19
CA MET A 82 -3.95 6.04 8.74
C MET A 82 -4.88 7.26 8.73
N ASP A 83 -4.63 8.29 9.55
CA ASP A 83 -5.43 9.53 9.59
C ASP A 83 -5.38 10.35 8.28
N LYS A 84 -4.35 10.13 7.45
CA LYS A 84 -4.19 10.77 6.14
C LYS A 84 -4.63 9.88 4.97
N LEU A 85 -4.95 8.62 5.23
CA LEU A 85 -5.41 7.68 4.23
C LEU A 85 -6.88 7.95 3.91
N VAL A 86 -7.17 8.32 2.67
CA VAL A 86 -8.53 8.65 2.21
C VAL A 86 -9.26 7.44 1.65
N SER A 87 -8.53 6.56 0.96
CA SER A 87 -9.09 5.37 0.37
C SER A 87 -8.01 4.33 0.10
N PHE A 88 -8.40 3.08 0.23
CA PHE A 88 -7.56 1.95 -0.12
C PHE A 88 -8.29 1.12 -1.18
N THR A 89 -7.72 1.03 -2.38
CA THR A 89 -8.30 0.35 -3.53
C THR A 89 -7.62 -0.98 -3.75
N THR A 90 -8.42 -2.01 -3.98
CA THR A 90 -7.92 -3.38 -4.10
C THR A 90 -8.61 -4.05 -5.27
N ASP A 91 -8.01 -5.09 -5.83
CA ASP A 91 -8.80 -5.99 -6.66
C ASP A 91 -9.81 -6.71 -5.75
N ASN A 92 -11.02 -6.98 -6.25
CA ASN A 92 -12.16 -7.45 -5.47
C ASN A 92 -12.03 -8.93 -5.04
N ALA A 93 -10.82 -9.38 -4.75
CA ALA A 93 -10.59 -10.68 -4.14
C ALA A 93 -11.21 -10.66 -2.74
N SER A 94 -12.05 -11.66 -2.43
CA SER A 94 -12.84 -11.76 -1.19
C SER A 94 -12.01 -11.56 0.08
N ASN A 95 -10.74 -11.97 0.04
CA ASN A 95 -9.84 -11.89 1.18
C ASN A 95 -9.36 -10.47 1.44
N VAL A 96 -9.24 -9.66 0.39
CA VAL A 96 -8.82 -8.26 0.51
C VAL A 96 -9.98 -7.38 0.99
N VAL A 97 -11.23 -7.73 0.66
CA VAL A 97 -12.41 -7.05 1.22
C VAL A 97 -12.42 -7.14 2.75
N VAL A 98 -12.20 -8.34 3.29
CA VAL A 98 -12.08 -8.54 4.75
C VAL A 98 -10.89 -7.76 5.32
N ALA A 99 -9.76 -7.70 4.60
CA ALA A 99 -8.61 -6.91 5.03
C ALA A 99 -8.95 -5.42 5.14
N MET A 100 -9.74 -4.90 4.21
CA MET A 100 -10.12 -3.48 4.20
C MET A 100 -11.19 -3.14 5.25
N GLU A 101 -12.09 -4.08 5.59
CA GLU A 101 -12.99 -3.98 6.74
C GLU A 101 -12.20 -3.88 8.06
N GLU A 102 -11.17 -4.72 8.24
CA GLU A 102 -10.27 -4.69 9.40
C GLU A 102 -9.44 -3.40 9.50
N LEU A 103 -9.14 -2.76 8.36
CA LEU A 103 -8.42 -1.48 8.29
C LEU A 103 -9.35 -0.26 8.45
N GLU A 104 -10.66 -0.47 8.64
CA GLU A 104 -11.69 0.58 8.65
C GLU A 104 -11.62 1.50 7.40
N CYS A 105 -11.19 0.93 6.26
CA CYS A 105 -10.94 1.66 5.01
C CYS A 105 -12.13 1.65 4.03
N ILE A 106 -13.22 0.96 4.37
CA ILE A 106 -14.49 0.89 3.62
C ILE A 106 -15.69 1.09 4.54
#